data_AF-A0A6V7KHG0-F1
#
_entry.id   AF-A0A6V7KHG0-F1
#
_cell.length_a   1.000
_cell.length_b   1.000
_cell.length_c   1.000
_cell.angle_alpha   90.00
_cell.angle_beta   90.00
_cell.angle_gamma   90.00
#
_symmetry.space_group_name_H-M   'P 1'
#
loop_
_entity.id
_entity.type
_entity.pdbx_description
1 polymer ?
#
loop_
_entity_poly.entity_id
_entity_poly.type
_entity_poly.pdbx_seq_one_letter_code
_entity_poly.pdbx_strand_id
1 'polypeptide(L)' 'LPALRISGGVDAEDGKYPYQVSLRIAQNNEHLCGGSIIHKRYILTAAHCIMG' A
#
# COMPACT_ATOMS: atom_id res chain seq x y z
N LEU A 1 12.77 -4.82 -24.46
CA LEU A 1 11.75 -4.09 -23.66
C LEU A 1 11.76 -4.72 -22.27
N PRO A 2 11.84 -3.94 -21.16
CA PRO A 2 11.81 -4.53 -19.84
C PRO A 2 10.52 -5.34 -19.67
N ALA A 3 10.60 -6.49 -19.00
CA ALA A 3 9.42 -7.29 -18.72
C ALA A 3 8.38 -6.46 -17.95
N LEU A 4 7.10 -6.69 -18.24
CA LEU A 4 6.01 -6.20 -17.39
C LEU A 4 6.33 -6.61 -15.95
N ARG A 5 6.59 -5.63 -15.07
CA ARG A 5 6.95 -5.87 -13.65
C ARG A 5 5.87 -6.69 -12.94
N ILE A 6 4.63 -6.60 -13.43
CA ILE A 6 3.45 -7.30 -12.94
C ILE A 6 2.89 -8.19 -14.06
N SER A 7 2.88 -9.50 -13.85
CA SER A 7 2.37 -10.47 -14.85
C SER A 7 0.86 -10.32 -15.04
N GLY A 8 0.43 -9.98 -16.26
CA GLY A 8 -0.99 -9.81 -16.61
C GLY A 8 -1.69 -8.65 -15.90
N GLY A 9 -0.93 -7.80 -15.19
CA GLY A 9 -1.47 -6.63 -14.50
C GLY A 9 -1.57 -5.41 -15.39
N VAL A 10 -2.47 -4.50 -15.01
CA VAL A 10 -2.57 -3.14 -15.55
C VAL A 10 -2.64 -2.16 -14.38
N ASP A 11 -2.32 -0.90 -14.63
CA ASP A 11 -2.46 0.14 -13.62
C ASP A 11 -3.92 0.22 -13.16
N ALA A 12 -4.11 0.41 -11.86
CA ALA A 12 -5.44 0.62 -11.30
C ALA A 12 -5.94 2.01 -11.69
N GLU A 13 -7.22 2.10 -12.08
CA GLU A 13 -7.90 3.38 -12.24
C GLU A 13 -7.92 4.15 -10.91
N ASP A 14 -7.88 5.47 -11.00
CA ASP A 14 -7.93 6.35 -9.83
C ASP A 14 -9.16 6.04 -8.97
N GLY A 15 -8.93 5.78 -7.68
CA GLY A 15 -9.99 5.49 -6.71
C GLY A 15 -10.61 4.09 -6.79
N LYS A 16 -10.14 3.20 -7.69
CA LYS A 16 -10.67 1.83 -7.83
C LYS A 16 -10.59 0.99 -6.55
N TYR A 17 -9.56 1.22 -5.75
CA TYR A 17 -9.34 0.55 -4.46
C TYR A 17 -9.20 1.59 -3.35
N PRO A 18 -10.31 2.24 -2.94
CA PRO A 18 -10.28 3.42 -2.07
C PRO A 18 -9.83 3.11 -0.64
N TYR A 19 -9.82 1.83 -0.25
CA TYR A 19 -9.31 1.37 1.03
C TYR A 19 -7.79 1.21 1.05
N GLN A 20 -7.11 1.23 -0.10
CA GLN A 20 -5.65 1.04 -0.17
C GLN A 20 -4.93 2.23 0.49
N VAL A 21 -3.98 1.95 1.37
CA VAL A 21 -3.12 2.98 1.96
C VAL A 21 -1.63 2.69 1.77
N SER A 22 -0.84 3.76 1.82
CA SER A 22 0.62 3.73 1.82
C SER A 22 1.10 4.09 3.22
N LEU A 23 1.63 3.12 3.96
CA LEU A 23 2.32 3.37 5.21
C LEU A 23 3.72 3.88 4.90
N ARG A 24 4.10 4.99 5.52
CA ARG A 24 5.34 5.71 5.18
C ARG A 24 6.19 5.99 6.40
N ILE A 25 7.49 5.99 6.20
CA ILE A 25 8.47 6.37 7.21
C ILE A 25 8.40 7.88 7.41
N ALA A 26 8.18 8.34 8.65
CA ALA A 26 7.94 9.75 8.94
C ALA A 26 9.14 10.66 8.59
N GLN A 27 10.36 10.12 8.65
CA GLN A 27 11.61 10.85 8.45
C GLN A 27 11.86 11.21 6.99
N ASN A 28 11.52 10.32 6.05
CA ASN A 28 11.85 10.48 4.62
C ASN A 28 10.63 10.31 3.68
N ASN A 29 9.43 10.09 4.21
CA ASN A 29 8.18 9.88 3.47
C ASN A 29 8.24 8.69 2.49
N GLU A 30 9.17 7.76 2.71
CA GLU A 30 9.35 6.56 1.89
C GLU A 30 8.26 5.54 2.18
N HIS A 31 7.77 4.87 1.12
CA HIS A 31 6.80 3.78 1.27
C HIS A 31 7.45 2.57 1.94
N LEU A 32 6.84 2.11 3.03
CA LEU A 32 7.27 0.93 3.76
C LEU A 32 6.39 -0.28 3.46
N CYS A 33 5.08 -0.11 3.61
CA CYS A 33 4.11 -1.18 3.50
C CYS A 33 2.75 -0.69 2.99
N GLY A 34 1.92 -1.63 2.56
CA GLY A 34 0.49 -1.41 2.33
C GLY A 34 -0.35 -1.53 3.60
N GLY A 35 -1.63 -1.21 3.46
CA GLY A 35 -2.65 -1.45 4.48
C GLY A 35 -4.05 -1.24 3.92
N SER A 36 -5.06 -1.41 4.76
CA SER A 36 -6.47 -1.23 4.39
C SER A 36 -7.24 -0.39 5.40
N ILE A 37 -8.02 0.58 4.91
CA ILE A 37 -8.97 1.33 5.73
C ILE A 37 -10.10 0.38 6.14
N ILE A 38 -10.20 0.08 7.43
CA ILE A 38 -11.28 -0.76 8.00
C ILE A 38 -12.29 0.05 8.80
N HIS A 39 -11.93 1.28 9.16
CA HIS A 39 -12.78 2.19 9.93
C HIS A 39 -12.31 3.64 9.76
N LYS A 40 -13.14 4.61 10.16
CA LYS A 40 -12.83 6.05 10.15
C LYS A 40 -11.53 6.44 10.88
N ARG A 41 -11.04 5.59 11.77
CA ARG A 41 -9.86 5.83 12.61
C ARG A 41 -8.88 4.65 12.67
N TYR A 42 -9.14 3.57 11.91
CA TYR A 42 -8.33 2.36 12.00
C TYR A 42 -7.93 1.86 10.61
N ILE A 43 -6.63 1.57 10.50
CA ILE A 43 -6.00 0.92 9.36
C ILE A 43 -5.56 -0.46 9.81
N LEU A 44 -5.83 -1.48 9.00
CA LEU A 44 -5.27 -2.81 9.15
C LEU A 44 -3.99 -2.95 8.31
N THR A 45 -2.94 -3.52 8.88
CA THR A 45 -1.68 -3.85 8.19
C THR A 45 -1.05 -5.10 8.81
N ALA A 46 0.04 -5.59 8.21
CA ALA A 46 0.78 -6.72 8.77
C ALA A 46 1.60 -6.29 9.99
N ALA A 47 1.70 -7.15 11.01
CA ALA A 47 2.46 -6.85 12.22
C ALA A 47 3.95 -6.53 11.93
N HIS A 48 4.58 -7.29 11.03
CA HIS A 48 5.99 -7.11 10.64
C HIS A 48 6.29 -5.76 9.97
N CYS A 49 5.27 -5.02 9.51
CA CYS A 49 5.45 -3.68 8.99
C CYS A 49 5.74 -2.65 10.10
N ILE A 50 5.48 -3.01 11.37
CA ILE A 50 5.68 -2.14 12.54
C ILE A 50 6.79 -2.71 13.43
N MET A 51 6.65 -3.99 13.81
CA MET A 51 7.61 -4.70 14.64
C MET A 51 7.66 -6.16 14.16
N GLY A 52 8.86 -6.61 13.78
CA GLY A 52 9.15 -8.02 13.50
C GLY A 52 9.24 -8.84 14.78
#